data_AF-G7WMZ2-F1
#
_entry.id   AF-G7WMZ2-F1
#
_cell.length_a   1.000
_cell.length_b   1.000
_cell.length_c   1.000
_cell.angle_alpha   90.00
_cell.angle_beta   90.00
_cell.angle_gamma   90.00
#
_symmetry.space_group_name_H-M   'P 1'
#
loop_
_entity.id
_entity.type
_entity.pdbx_description
1 polymer ?
#
loop_
_entity_poly.entity_id
_entity_poly.type
_entity_poly.pdbx_seq_one_letter_code
_entity_poly.pdbx_strand_id
1 'polypeptide(L)'
;MIFTLDHILKILDGTKTMTRRSVKGRHYKVDQDYAVQPHRNKPSMFRIAITGKKLERLGDITPEDVKLEGYGSKEEFIEAWRSVNGGYNPQAEVIAYTFKLDPVYKAIGIGEMRKLKKIERVCGNKPV
;
A
#
# COMPACT_ATOMS: atom_id res chain seq x y z
N MET A 1 1.94 9.35 -3.00
CA MET A 1 2.51 8.05 -2.63
C MET A 1 2.25 7.07 -3.75
N ILE A 2 3.29 6.38 -4.22
CA ILE A 2 3.14 5.39 -5.30
C ILE A 2 2.89 4.02 -4.67
N PHE A 3 1.88 3.32 -5.17
CA PHE A 3 1.49 1.99 -4.76
C PHE A 3 1.24 1.13 -6.00
N THR A 4 1.48 -0.18 -5.91
CA THR A 4 1.07 -1.11 -6.97
C THR A 4 -0.46 -1.16 -7.07
N LEU A 5 -0.99 -1.68 -8.19
CA LEU A 5 -2.44 -1.85 -8.33
C LEU A 5 -3.03 -2.76 -7.25
N ASP A 6 -2.35 -3.85 -6.92
CA ASP A 6 -2.73 -4.74 -5.82
C ASP A 6 -2.83 -3.99 -4.48
N HIS A 7 -1.81 -3.19 -4.13
CA HIS A 7 -1.86 -2.37 -2.92
C HIS A 7 -2.98 -1.34 -2.95
N ILE A 8 -3.25 -0.74 -4.11
CA ILE A 8 -4.35 0.21 -4.29
C ILE A 8 -5.70 -0.45 -3.97
N LEU A 9 -5.94 -1.65 -4.49
CA LEU A 9 -7.18 -2.38 -4.24
C LEU A 9 -7.34 -2.68 -2.74
N LYS A 10 -6.26 -3.15 -2.08
CA LYS A 10 -6.23 -3.38 -0.63
C LYS A 10 -6.44 -2.12 0.20
N ILE A 11 -6.03 -0.94 -0.29
CA ILE A 11 -6.30 0.33 0.42
C ILE A 11 -7.78 0.71 0.27
N LEU A 12 -8.34 0.54 -0.92
CA LEU A 12 -9.73 0.87 -1.21
C LEU A 12 -10.72 -0.03 -0.48
N ASP A 13 -10.41 -1.32 -0.32
CA ASP A 13 -11.23 -2.24 0.48
C ASP A 13 -11.00 -2.12 1.99
N GLY A 14 -9.96 -1.38 2.40
CA GLY A 14 -9.62 -1.10 3.79
C GLY A 14 -8.79 -2.18 4.48
N THR A 15 -8.33 -3.21 3.78
CA THR A 15 -7.45 -4.25 4.32
C THR A 15 -6.01 -3.75 4.53
N LYS A 16 -5.52 -2.85 3.66
CA LYS A 16 -4.21 -2.20 3.80
C LYS A 16 -4.37 -0.79 4.37
N THR A 17 -3.88 -0.61 5.59
CA THR A 17 -3.89 0.66 6.35
C THR A 17 -2.49 1.06 6.85
N MET A 18 -1.46 0.29 6.46
CA MET A 18 -0.06 0.56 6.73
C MET A 18 0.78 0.39 5.46
N THR A 19 1.91 1.12 5.40
CA THR A 19 2.96 0.91 4.41
C THR A 19 4.33 1.18 5.00
N ARG A 20 5.27 0.26 4.77
CA ARG A 20 6.70 0.48 5.02
C ARG A 20 7.40 1.13 3.82
N ARG A 21 8.30 2.06 4.12
CA ARG A 21 9.13 2.76 3.12
C ARG A 21 10.57 2.84 3.61
N SER A 22 11.52 2.78 2.67
CA SER A 22 12.95 2.97 2.98
C SER A 22 13.21 4.34 3.61
N VAL A 23 14.08 4.38 4.63
CA VAL A 23 14.58 5.62 5.25
C VAL A 23 15.36 6.51 4.29
N LYS A 24 15.86 5.96 3.17
CA LYS A 24 16.57 6.74 2.13
C LYS A 24 15.62 7.46 1.17
N GLY A 25 14.31 7.19 1.27
CA GLY A 25 13.29 7.71 0.38
C GLY A 25 12.67 9.02 0.86
N ARG A 26 11.53 9.36 0.25
CA ARG A 26 10.71 10.49 0.70
C ARG A 26 10.06 10.20 2.05
N HIS A 27 10.12 11.16 2.96
CA HIS A 27 9.46 11.09 4.26
C HIS A 27 8.08 11.77 4.22
N TYR A 28 7.11 11.16 4.91
CA TYR A 28 5.74 11.66 5.00
C TYR A 28 5.47 12.19 6.41
N LYS A 29 4.67 13.24 6.51
CA LYS A 29 4.28 13.89 7.76
C LYS A 29 2.98 13.28 8.28
N VAL A 30 2.88 13.14 9.59
CA VAL A 30 1.62 12.78 10.27
C VAL A 30 0.64 13.95 10.14
N ASP A 31 -0.66 13.65 10.12
CA ASP A 31 -1.77 14.61 9.96
C ASP A 31 -1.72 15.38 8.64
N GLN A 32 -1.16 14.76 7.61
CA GLN A 32 -1.15 15.25 6.24
C GLN A 32 -1.71 14.20 5.31
N ASP A 33 -2.36 14.67 4.26
CA ASP A 33 -2.95 13.84 3.22
C ASP A 33 -2.06 13.78 1.98
N TYR A 34 -2.01 12.60 1.37
CA TYR A 34 -1.16 12.33 0.23
C TYR A 34 -1.96 11.64 -0.87
N ALA A 35 -1.82 12.17 -2.08
CA ALA A 35 -2.36 11.57 -3.28
C ALA A 35 -1.74 10.20 -3.56
N VAL A 36 -2.56 9.18 -3.80
CA VAL A 36 -2.14 7.83 -4.18
C VAL A 36 -2.11 7.69 -5.70
N GLN A 37 -1.01 7.17 -6.23
CA GLN A 37 -0.77 6.98 -7.66
C GLN A 37 -0.35 5.53 -7.95
N PRO A 38 -0.76 4.94 -9.10
CA PRO A 38 -0.37 3.58 -9.47
C PRO A 38 1.07 3.51 -10.02
N HIS A 39 1.58 4.63 -10.55
CA HIS A 39 2.94 4.73 -11.07
C HIS A 39 3.42 6.18 -11.09
N ARG A 40 4.72 6.39 -11.34
CA ARG A 40 5.27 7.72 -11.55
C ARG A 40 4.60 8.38 -12.75
N ASN A 41 4.31 9.68 -12.65
CA ASN A 41 3.66 10.49 -13.69
C ASN A 41 2.25 10.04 -14.10
N LYS A 42 1.57 9.22 -13.28
CA LYS A 42 0.15 8.87 -13.51
C LYS A 42 -0.76 9.74 -12.64
N PRO A 43 -2.00 10.02 -13.08
CA PRO A 43 -2.98 10.72 -12.28
C PRO A 43 -3.18 10.05 -10.91
N SER A 44 -3.47 10.86 -9.90
CA SER A 44 -3.83 10.34 -8.58
C SER A 44 -5.22 9.72 -8.60
N MET A 45 -5.38 8.58 -7.94
CA MET A 45 -6.64 7.86 -7.86
C MET A 45 -7.50 8.33 -6.68
N PHE A 46 -6.87 8.56 -5.52
CA PHE A 46 -7.51 8.98 -4.27
C PHE A 46 -6.47 9.55 -3.31
N ARG A 47 -6.86 9.90 -2.09
CA ARG A 47 -5.98 10.43 -1.04
C ARG A 47 -6.04 9.57 0.22
N ILE A 48 -4.92 9.48 0.92
CA ILE A 48 -4.81 8.86 2.25
C ILE A 48 -4.22 9.86 3.23
N ALA A 49 -4.70 9.87 4.47
CA ALA A 49 -4.16 10.68 5.55
C ALA A 49 -3.23 9.83 6.42
N ILE A 50 -1.99 10.27 6.63
CA ILE A 50 -1.02 9.58 7.49
C ILE A 50 -1.38 9.86 8.95
N THR A 51 -1.65 8.81 9.73
CA THR A 51 -2.08 8.93 11.13
C THR A 51 -0.99 8.55 12.12
N GLY A 52 0.16 8.06 11.64
CA GLY A 52 1.28 7.72 12.49
C GLY A 52 2.50 7.30 11.67
N LYS A 53 3.67 7.34 12.32
CA LYS A 53 4.92 6.84 11.76
C LYS A 53 5.80 6.25 12.87
N LYS A 54 6.47 5.13 12.58
CA LYS A 54 7.50 4.52 13.45
C LYS A 54 8.71 4.11 12.62
N LEU A 55 9.91 4.29 13.18
CA LEU A 55 11.16 3.76 12.62
C LEU A 55 11.41 2.38 13.22
N GLU A 56 11.68 1.38 12.39
CA GLU A 56 11.89 0.00 12.83
C GLU A 56 12.79 -0.77 11.84
N ARG A 57 13.26 -1.95 12.23
CA ARG A 57 13.88 -2.88 11.29
C ARG A 57 12.81 -3.64 10.54
N LEU A 58 13.03 -3.87 9.25
CA LEU A 58 12.08 -4.60 8.40
C LEU A 58 11.77 -6.01 8.92
N GLY A 59 12.74 -6.67 9.55
CA GLY A 59 12.61 -8.01 10.11
C GLY A 59 11.77 -8.08 11.39
N ASP A 60 11.60 -6.96 12.10
CA ASP A 60 10.90 -6.87 13.39
C ASP A 60 9.38 -6.71 13.20
N ILE A 61 8.89 -6.88 11.97
CA ILE A 61 7.46 -6.87 11.64
C ILE A 61 6.68 -7.89 12.47
N THR A 62 5.62 -7.40 13.12
CA THR A 62 4.68 -8.18 13.92
C THR A 62 3.54 -8.78 13.09
N PRO A 63 2.85 -9.84 13.55
CA PRO A 63 1.66 -10.35 12.88
C PRO A 63 0.55 -9.29 12.69
N GLU A 64 0.41 -8.37 13.63
CA GLU A 64 -0.54 -7.25 13.56
C GLU A 64 -0.15 -6.29 12.43
N ASP A 65 1.13 -5.96 12.31
CA ASP A 65 1.62 -5.12 11.22
C ASP A 65 1.44 -5.79 9.84
N VAL A 66 1.62 -7.11 9.75
CA VAL A 66 1.36 -7.89 8.51
C VAL A 66 -0.10 -7.71 8.07
N LYS A 67 -1.04 -7.81 9.03
CA LYS A 67 -2.46 -7.58 8.76
C LYS A 67 -2.72 -6.14 8.30
N LEU A 68 -2.10 -5.14 8.94
CA LEU A 68 -2.23 -3.73 8.54
C LEU A 68 -1.61 -3.44 7.18
N GLU A 69 -0.57 -4.17 6.77
CA GLU A 69 -0.02 -4.12 5.40
C GLU A 69 -0.95 -4.79 4.37
N GLY A 70 -1.98 -5.53 4.82
CA GLY A 70 -2.97 -6.20 3.98
C GLY A 70 -2.58 -7.62 3.56
N TYR A 71 -1.78 -8.33 4.37
CA TYR A 71 -1.34 -9.70 4.10
C TYR A 71 -1.80 -10.69 5.18
N GLY A 72 -1.88 -11.97 4.84
CA GLY A 72 -2.28 -13.03 5.76
C GLY A 72 -1.10 -13.58 6.57
N SER A 73 0.12 -13.49 6.05
CA SER A 73 1.33 -14.04 6.67
C SER A 73 2.56 -13.17 6.44
N LYS A 74 3.60 -13.39 7.26
CA LYS A 74 4.88 -12.70 7.14
C LYS A 74 5.55 -13.08 5.82
N GLU A 75 5.39 -14.32 5.38
CA GLU A 75 5.93 -14.86 4.14
C GLU A 75 5.33 -14.15 2.91
N GLU A 76 4.01 -13.98 2.86
CA GLU A 76 3.31 -13.22 1.82
C GLU A 76 3.79 -11.76 1.78
N PHE A 77 3.94 -11.14 2.95
CA PHE A 77 4.47 -9.78 3.04
C PHE A 77 5.90 -9.69 2.48
N ILE A 78 6.78 -10.64 2.82
CA ILE A 78 8.17 -10.66 2.35
C ILE A 78 8.24 -10.85 0.84
N GLU A 79 7.41 -11.71 0.27
CA GLU A 79 7.33 -11.91 -1.18
C GLU A 79 6.89 -10.62 -1.90
N ALA A 80 5.82 -10.00 -1.41
CA ALA A 80 5.35 -8.72 -1.95
C ALA A 80 6.38 -7.59 -1.75
N TRP A 81 7.12 -7.59 -0.64
CA TRP A 81 8.20 -6.64 -0.43
C TRP A 81 9.31 -6.82 -1.48
N ARG A 82 9.73 -8.07 -1.75
CA ARG A 82 10.74 -8.39 -2.77
C ARG A 82 10.30 -7.99 -4.16
N SER A 83 9.04 -8.21 -4.53
CA SER A 83 8.55 -7.84 -5.87
C SER A 83 8.55 -6.32 -6.09
N VAL A 84 8.30 -5.53 -5.04
CA VAL A 84 8.28 -4.06 -5.11
C VAL A 84 9.66 -3.44 -4.96
N ASN A 85 10.52 -3.99 -4.09
CA ASN A 85 11.79 -3.38 -3.69
C ASN A 85 13.04 -4.12 -4.21
N GLY A 86 12.86 -5.24 -4.93
CA GLY A 86 13.94 -6.05 -5.52
C GLY A 86 14.66 -6.99 -4.56
N GLY A 87 14.49 -6.85 -3.25
CA GLY A 87 15.15 -7.70 -2.26
C GLY A 87 14.59 -7.52 -0.85
N TYR A 88 15.01 -8.39 0.06
CA TYR A 88 14.62 -8.36 1.48
C TYR A 88 15.86 -8.46 2.36
N ASN A 89 16.11 -7.42 3.16
CA ASN A 89 17.11 -7.42 4.21
C ASN A 89 16.39 -7.17 5.56
N PRO A 90 16.33 -8.16 6.46
CA PRO A 90 15.61 -8.01 7.74
C PRO A 90 16.24 -6.92 8.64
N GLN A 91 17.51 -6.59 8.45
CA GLN A 91 18.21 -5.56 9.22
C GLN A 91 18.05 -4.15 8.63
N ALA A 92 17.40 -4.01 7.48
CA ALA A 92 17.19 -2.70 6.88
C ALA A 92 16.23 -1.86 7.72
N GLU A 93 16.61 -0.60 7.97
CA GLU A 93 15.74 0.37 8.60
C GLU A 93 14.66 0.86 7.63
N VAL A 94 13.43 0.88 8.11
CA VAL A 94 12.25 1.33 7.38
C VAL A 94 11.39 2.23 8.26
N ILE A 95 10.62 3.10 7.63
CA ILE A 95 9.57 3.86 8.31
C ILE A 95 8.24 3.21 7.96
N ALA A 96 7.56 2.69 8.96
CA ALA A 96 6.18 2.23 8.83
C ALA A 96 5.24 3.41 9.05
N TYR A 97 4.40 3.69 8.05
CA TYR A 97 3.37 4.71 8.11
C TYR A 97 2.01 4.05 8.27
N THR A 98 1.26 4.41 9.30
CA THR A 98 -0.18 4.12 9.38
C THR A 98 -0.97 5.23 8.71
N PHE A 99 -2.07 4.87 8.06
CA PHE A 99 -2.90 5.83 7.36
C PHE A 99 -4.37 5.40 7.33
N LYS A 100 -5.22 6.35 6.97
CA LYS A 100 -6.63 6.13 6.70
C LYS A 100 -6.96 6.60 5.29
N LEU A 101 -7.81 5.84 4.60
CA LEU A 101 -8.44 6.28 3.36
C LEU A 101 -9.33 7.49 3.67
N ASP A 102 -9.22 8.55 2.86
CA ASP A 102 -10.09 9.71 2.98
C ASP A 102 -11.56 9.27 2.77
N PRO A 103 -12.47 9.57 3.73
CA PRO A 103 -13.86 9.14 3.70
C PRO A 103 -14.62 9.48 2.41
N VAL A 104 -14.25 10.58 1.73
CA VAL A 104 -14.87 10.98 0.45
C VAL A 104 -14.70 9.87 -0.59
N TYR A 105 -13.58 9.15 -0.56
CA TYR A 105 -13.31 8.02 -1.46
C TYR A 105 -13.88 6.69 -0.97
N LYS A 106 -14.27 6.58 0.31
CA LYS A 106 -14.96 5.39 0.84
C LYS A 106 -16.37 5.25 0.25
N ALA A 107 -17.04 6.38 -0.01
CA ALA A 107 -18.36 6.43 -0.67
C ALA A 107 -18.29 6.19 -2.19
N ILE A 108 -17.19 6.63 -2.84
CA ILE A 108 -16.97 6.47 -4.29
C ILE A 108 -16.44 5.06 -4.64
N GLY A 109 -15.64 4.46 -3.74
CA GLY A 109 -14.84 3.27 -3.97
C GLY A 109 -15.62 2.04 -4.44
N ILE A 110 -16.87 1.85 -4.01
CA ILE A 110 -17.67 0.67 -4.43
C ILE A 110 -18.06 0.75 -5.92
N GLY A 111 -18.30 1.94 -6.47
CA GLY A 111 -18.67 2.13 -7.87
C GLY A 111 -17.48 2.08 -8.82
N GLU A 112 -16.37 2.72 -8.45
CA GLU A 112 -15.12 2.74 -9.21
C GLU A 112 -14.37 1.39 -9.17
N MET A 113 -14.35 0.69 -8.04
CA MET A 113 -13.78 -0.68 -7.95
C MET A 113 -14.48 -1.66 -8.90
N ARG A 114 -15.79 -1.51 -9.12
CA ARG A 114 -16.53 -2.35 -10.09
C ARG A 114 -16.09 -2.08 -11.53
N LYS A 115 -15.76 -0.83 -11.88
CA LYS A 115 -15.21 -0.49 -13.20
C LYS A 115 -13.78 -1.02 -13.38
N LEU A 116 -12.91 -0.90 -12.38
CA LEU A 116 -11.54 -1.42 -12.40
C LEU A 116 -11.49 -2.96 -12.52
N LYS A 117 -12.28 -3.70 -11.72
CA LYS A 117 -12.40 -5.17 -11.85
C LYS A 117 -12.97 -5.60 -13.20
N LYS A 118 -13.83 -4.78 -13.83
CA LYS A 118 -14.35 -5.03 -15.18
C LYS A 118 -13.25 -4.84 -16.24
N ILE A 119 -12.37 -3.86 -16.08
CA ILE A 119 -11.22 -3.65 -16.97
C ILE A 119 -10.25 -4.84 -16.88
N GLU A 120 -9.91 -5.32 -15.68
CA GLU A 120 -9.06 -6.51 -15.54
C GLU A 120 -9.65 -7.77 -16.18
N ARG A 121 -10.97 -7.96 -16.08
CA ARG A 121 -11.67 -9.10 -16.70
C ARG A 121 -11.77 -8.99 -18.22
N VAL A 122 -11.83 -7.77 -18.76
CA VAL A 122 -11.88 -7.50 -20.22
C VAL A 122 -10.47 -7.54 -20.84
N CYS A 123 -9.44 -7.17 -20.10
CA CYS A 123 -8.05 -7.11 -20.58
C CYS A 123 -7.25 -8.41 -20.41
N GLY A 124 -7.86 -9.49 -19.89
CA GLY A 124 -7.36 -10.86 -20.02
C GLY A 124 -5.93 -11.08 -19.52
N ASN A 125 -5.75 -11.26 -18.21
CA ASN A 125 -4.56 -11.94 -17.72
C ASN A 125 -4.74 -13.44 -18.00
N LYS A 126 -4.17 -13.95 -19.10
CA LYS A 126 -3.78 -15.36 -19.19
C LYS A 126 -2.56 -15.52 -18.27
N PRO A 127 -2.59 -16.40 -17.25
CA PRO A 127 -1.35 -16.77 -16.59
C PRO A 127 -0.45 -17.49 -17.61
N VAL A 128 0.84 -17.16 -17.60
CA VAL A 128 1.89 -18.03 -18.14
C VAL A 128 2.12 -19.17 -17.15
#